data_AF-A0A1R1FQZ3-F1
#
_entry.id   AF-A0A1R1FQZ3-F1
#
_cell.length_a   1.000
_cell.length_b   1.000
_cell.length_c   1.000
_cell.angle_alpha   90.00
_cell.angle_beta   90.00
_cell.angle_gamma   90.00
#
_symmetry.space_group_name_H-M   'P 1'
#
loop_
_entity.id
_entity.type
_entity.pdbx_description
1 polymer ?
#
loop_
_entity_poly.entity_id
_entity_poly.type
_entity_poly.pdbx_seq_one_letter_code
_entity_poly.pdbx_strand_id
1 'polypeptide(L)'
;MDIHTEFHLGQLVFNLVCVFLLVFLNGVFVAAEFSLVKVRQTRLTQLQSEGNRLAGYALKVNSKLDSYLSATQFGITLTSLGLGWLGEPAISELLVEPLMFKLGVGDTGLISTLSVIIGFCIITFLHIVLGELAPKSLAIQKTDGVALFLSAPLLLFYKIFFPFIWVLNVSANALLRLAGIEPASEGEAHSEDELRILMKQSAKSGVIDKDEIKLMDNIFDFSDMLAREVMLPRTDMDCLYTHMSLEENLEIINATKHSRYPVAGEDKDEIIGFIHITDLLLAKPEQQHDLASLVRPILNVPESMEISHVLRLMQKKHSQMTLVVDEYGGTAGLLTAEEILEEIVGDLYDEFEDERPHMERSGDSFSIDGRSLIEEVHKWTGAIIEDEEVDTIGGWLFKELGGSPAKGKTRDLNGYVFEVEESTRLRITRVRVYKQSVPQDMNSEEKPVE
;
A
#
# COMPACT_ATOMS: atom_id res chain seq x y z
N MET A 1 -76.80 14.84 23.08
CA MET A 1 -75.97 15.92 22.51
C MET A 1 -74.54 15.41 22.59
N ASP A 2 -74.22 14.34 21.86
CA ASP A 2 -73.07 13.47 22.20
C ASP A 2 -72.32 12.91 20.99
N ILE A 3 -72.75 13.23 19.75
CA ILE A 3 -72.10 12.72 18.52
C ILE A 3 -70.86 13.56 18.15
N HIS A 4 -70.77 14.81 18.62
CA HIS A 4 -69.61 15.67 18.33
C HIS A 4 -68.39 15.37 19.21
N THR A 5 -68.58 14.94 20.47
CA THR A 5 -67.49 14.71 21.41
C THR A 5 -66.66 13.46 21.09
N GLU A 6 -67.29 12.39 20.57
CA GLU A 6 -66.59 11.17 20.14
C GLU A 6 -65.76 11.39 18.85
N PHE A 7 -66.25 12.23 17.92
CA PHE A 7 -65.55 12.53 16.68
C PHE A 7 -64.25 13.32 16.92
N HIS A 8 -64.28 14.26 17.87
CA HIS A 8 -63.08 14.99 18.30
C HIS A 8 -62.08 14.08 19.01
N LEU A 9 -62.52 13.14 19.85
CA LEU A 9 -61.62 12.21 20.54
C LEU A 9 -60.92 11.24 19.57
N GLY A 10 -61.62 10.77 18.53
CA GLY A 10 -61.05 9.90 17.51
C GLY A 10 -59.98 10.58 16.65
N GLN A 11 -60.24 11.80 16.19
CA GLN A 11 -59.28 12.61 15.40
C GLN A 11 -58.02 12.95 16.20
N LEU A 12 -58.19 13.12 17.50
CA LEU A 12 -57.19 13.49 18.47
C LEU A 12 -56.24 12.34 18.82
N VAL A 13 -56.78 11.14 19.06
CA VAL A 13 -55.97 9.92 19.21
C VAL A 13 -55.22 9.62 17.90
N PHE A 14 -55.88 9.83 16.76
CA PHE A 14 -55.25 9.63 15.46
C PHE A 14 -54.03 10.54 15.26
N ASN A 15 -54.14 11.83 15.56
CA ASN A 15 -53.03 12.78 15.44
C ASN A 15 -51.84 12.41 16.33
N LEU A 16 -52.07 12.03 17.60
CA LEU A 16 -50.99 11.56 18.49
C LEU A 16 -50.33 10.30 17.96
N VAL A 17 -51.11 9.33 17.47
CA VAL A 17 -50.56 8.11 16.86
C VAL A 17 -49.70 8.46 15.64
N CYS A 18 -50.14 9.40 14.80
CA CYS A 18 -49.34 9.89 13.67
C CYS A 18 -48.02 10.53 14.13
N VAL A 19 -48.03 11.32 15.20
CA VAL A 19 -46.79 11.90 15.77
C VAL A 19 -45.83 10.82 16.22
N PHE A 20 -46.30 9.86 17.03
CA PHE A 20 -45.44 8.75 17.48
C PHE A 20 -44.92 7.91 16.33
N LEU A 21 -45.75 7.65 15.31
CA LEU A 21 -45.34 6.93 14.11
C LEU A 21 -44.27 7.69 13.32
N LEU A 22 -44.41 9.02 13.17
CA LEU A 22 -43.43 9.84 12.48
C LEU A 22 -42.11 9.94 13.24
N VAL A 23 -42.13 10.05 14.58
CA VAL A 23 -40.91 9.99 15.42
C VAL A 23 -40.22 8.63 15.25
N PHE A 24 -40.99 7.54 15.29
CA PHE A 24 -40.46 6.20 15.07
C PHE A 24 -39.85 6.05 13.68
N LEU A 25 -40.54 6.51 12.64
CA LEU A 25 -40.07 6.42 11.25
C LEU A 25 -38.80 7.26 11.03
N ASN A 26 -38.72 8.45 11.63
CA ASN A 26 -37.50 9.25 11.65
C ASN A 26 -36.34 8.45 12.28
N GLY A 27 -36.59 7.84 13.44
CA GLY A 27 -35.61 6.97 14.11
C GLY A 27 -35.17 5.78 13.27
N VAL A 28 -36.06 5.17 12.49
CA VAL A 28 -35.71 4.09 11.56
C VAL A 28 -34.75 4.59 10.47
N PHE A 29 -35.01 5.76 9.87
CA PHE A 29 -34.11 6.31 8.86
C PHE A 29 -32.75 6.71 9.44
N VAL A 30 -32.72 7.34 10.61
CA VAL A 30 -31.48 7.67 11.32
C VAL A 30 -30.70 6.39 11.63
N ALA A 31 -31.36 5.36 12.16
CA ALA A 31 -30.70 4.10 12.46
C ALA A 31 -30.13 3.42 11.19
N ALA A 32 -30.87 3.47 10.08
CA ALA A 32 -30.40 2.96 8.79
C ALA A 32 -29.14 3.71 8.33
N GLU A 33 -29.18 5.05 8.30
CA GLU A 33 -28.05 5.89 7.89
C GLU A 33 -26.77 5.57 8.67
N PHE A 34 -26.81 5.67 10.01
CA PHE A 34 -25.62 5.47 10.83
C PHE A 34 -25.10 4.02 10.83
N SER A 35 -25.99 3.03 10.68
CA SER A 35 -25.57 1.64 10.57
C SER A 35 -24.87 1.36 9.24
N LEU A 36 -25.35 1.95 8.13
CA LEU A 36 -24.80 1.78 6.79
C LEU A 36 -23.44 2.46 6.62
N VAL A 37 -23.25 3.62 7.24
CA VAL A 37 -21.95 4.33 7.25
C VAL A 37 -20.91 3.55 8.04
N LYS A 38 -21.31 2.92 9.15
CA LYS A 38 -20.36 2.23 10.05
C LYS A 38 -20.06 0.79 9.63
N VAL A 39 -20.96 0.11 8.91
CA VAL A 39 -20.76 -1.29 8.51
C VAL A 39 -19.69 -1.41 7.43
N ARG A 40 -18.80 -2.40 7.57
CA ARG A 40 -17.74 -2.67 6.58
C ARG A 40 -18.25 -3.60 5.48
N GLN A 41 -17.92 -3.30 4.22
CA GLN A 41 -18.29 -4.14 3.08
C GLN A 41 -17.77 -5.58 3.23
N THR A 42 -16.52 -5.76 3.69
CA THR A 42 -15.91 -7.08 3.93
C THR A 42 -16.71 -7.94 4.89
N ARG A 43 -17.26 -7.33 5.96
CA ARG A 43 -18.09 -8.01 6.95
C ARG A 43 -19.42 -8.48 6.35
N LEU A 44 -20.03 -7.66 5.49
CA LEU A 44 -21.28 -8.03 4.78
C LEU A 44 -21.04 -9.17 3.79
N THR A 45 -19.93 -9.14 3.05
CA THR A 45 -19.53 -10.22 2.14
C THR A 45 -19.29 -11.52 2.91
N GLN A 46 -18.62 -11.47 4.06
CA GLN A 46 -18.45 -12.62 4.95
C GLN A 46 -19.81 -13.20 5.36
N LEU A 47 -20.71 -12.38 5.92
CA LEU A 47 -22.03 -12.83 6.36
C LEU A 47 -22.88 -13.42 5.21
N GLN A 48 -22.72 -12.91 4.00
CA GLN A 48 -23.37 -13.47 2.81
C GLN A 48 -22.81 -14.85 2.45
N SER A 49 -21.49 -15.03 2.53
CA SER A 49 -20.82 -16.32 2.30
C SER A 49 -21.21 -17.38 3.33
N GLU A 50 -21.49 -16.94 4.57
CA GLU A 50 -22.02 -17.77 5.66
C GLU A 50 -23.52 -18.11 5.49
N GLY A 51 -24.15 -17.68 4.39
CA GLY A 51 -25.53 -18.02 4.02
C GLY A 51 -26.60 -17.04 4.49
N ASN A 52 -26.23 -15.88 5.06
CA ASN A 52 -27.20 -14.88 5.48
C ASN A 52 -27.79 -14.12 4.28
N ARG A 53 -29.05 -14.38 3.96
CA ARG A 53 -29.77 -13.73 2.84
C ARG A 53 -29.93 -12.21 3.02
N LEU A 54 -30.02 -11.72 4.26
CA LEU A 54 -30.13 -10.28 4.54
C LEU A 54 -28.82 -9.54 4.22
N ALA A 55 -27.68 -10.23 4.31
CA ALA A 55 -26.38 -9.66 3.99
C ALA A 55 -26.28 -9.27 2.51
N GLY A 56 -26.93 -10.01 1.60
CA GLY A 56 -27.00 -9.63 0.19
C GLY A 56 -27.73 -8.30 -0.05
N TYR A 57 -28.80 -8.01 0.70
CA TYR A 57 -29.49 -6.73 0.62
C TYR A 57 -28.64 -5.60 1.18
N ALA A 58 -28.02 -5.82 2.34
CA ALA A 58 -27.12 -4.84 2.95
C ALA A 58 -25.91 -4.54 2.07
N LEU A 59 -25.32 -5.55 1.43
CA LEU A 59 -24.20 -5.38 0.51
C LEU A 59 -24.60 -4.53 -0.71
N LYS A 60 -25.80 -4.75 -1.25
CA LYS A 60 -26.35 -3.97 -2.38
C LYS A 60 -26.61 -2.50 -2.03
N VAL A 61 -26.99 -2.23 -0.78
CA VAL A 61 -27.18 -0.85 -0.28
C VAL A 61 -25.84 -0.20 -0.02
N ASN A 62 -24.92 -0.90 0.65
CA ASN A 62 -23.58 -0.39 0.98
C ASN A 62 -22.72 -0.12 -0.26
N SER A 63 -22.86 -0.90 -1.34
CA SER A 63 -22.14 -0.66 -2.60
C SER A 63 -22.64 0.54 -3.43
N LYS A 64 -23.71 1.21 -2.99
CA LYS A 64 -24.22 2.44 -3.59
C LYS A 64 -24.55 3.45 -2.48
N LEU A 65 -23.64 3.56 -1.51
CA LEU A 65 -23.87 4.24 -0.25
C LEU A 65 -24.44 5.65 -0.47
N ASP A 66 -23.87 6.45 -1.36
CA ASP A 66 -24.32 7.82 -1.66
C ASP A 66 -25.81 7.91 -2.04
N SER A 67 -26.27 7.01 -2.90
CA SER A 67 -27.67 7.00 -3.36
C SER A 67 -28.63 6.65 -2.21
N TYR A 68 -28.23 5.73 -1.35
CA TYR A 68 -29.03 5.30 -0.22
C TYR A 68 -28.95 6.25 0.98
N LEU A 69 -27.82 6.93 1.17
CA LEU A 69 -27.67 8.06 2.12
C LEU A 69 -28.61 9.21 1.74
N SER A 70 -28.67 9.54 0.45
CA SER A 70 -29.62 10.53 -0.07
C SER A 70 -31.07 10.11 0.22
N ALA A 71 -31.37 8.82 0.12
CA ALA A 71 -32.69 8.27 0.42
C ALA A 71 -33.04 8.37 1.91
N THR A 72 -32.10 8.02 2.80
CA THR A 72 -32.31 8.15 4.24
C THR A 72 -32.47 9.61 4.65
N GLN A 73 -31.68 10.52 4.09
CA GLN A 73 -31.78 11.96 4.37
C GLN A 73 -33.11 12.53 3.89
N PHE A 74 -33.59 12.10 2.73
CA PHE A 74 -34.92 12.45 2.24
C PHE A 74 -36.03 11.95 3.19
N GLY A 75 -35.90 10.71 3.68
CA GLY A 75 -36.81 10.15 4.68
C GLY A 75 -36.82 10.90 6.02
N ILE A 76 -35.64 11.23 6.55
CA ILE A 76 -35.46 12.05 7.77
C ILE A 76 -36.11 13.42 7.58
N THR A 77 -35.88 14.06 6.44
CA THR A 77 -36.44 15.39 6.13
C THR A 77 -37.97 15.32 6.06
N LEU A 78 -38.52 14.34 5.35
CA LEU A 78 -39.96 14.19 5.18
C LEU A 78 -40.66 13.93 6.53
N THR A 79 -40.08 13.06 7.35
CA THR A 79 -40.62 12.74 8.68
C THR A 79 -40.47 13.90 9.65
N SER A 80 -39.35 14.61 9.63
CA SER A 80 -39.12 15.81 10.47
C SER A 80 -40.05 16.97 10.09
N LEU A 81 -40.26 17.23 8.80
CA LEU A 81 -41.21 18.25 8.34
C LEU A 81 -42.66 17.84 8.67
N GLY A 82 -42.98 16.56 8.50
CA GLY A 82 -44.28 16.00 8.91
C GLY A 82 -44.53 16.15 10.41
N LEU A 83 -43.52 15.97 11.25
CA LEU A 83 -43.59 16.20 12.70
C LEU A 83 -43.78 17.68 13.03
N GLY A 84 -43.11 18.58 12.31
CA GLY A 84 -43.34 20.01 12.47
C GLY A 84 -44.78 20.42 12.13
N TRP A 85 -45.31 19.91 11.01
CA TRP A 85 -46.67 20.23 10.55
C TRP A 85 -47.74 19.61 11.45
N LEU A 86 -47.67 18.29 11.70
CA LEU A 86 -48.72 17.57 12.42
C LEU A 86 -48.48 17.55 13.93
N GLY A 87 -47.24 17.60 14.37
CA GLY A 87 -46.87 17.37 15.77
C GLY A 87 -47.02 18.57 16.68
N GLU A 88 -46.70 19.79 16.20
CA GLU A 88 -46.92 20.98 17.03
C GLU A 88 -48.42 21.18 17.35
N PRO A 89 -49.35 21.21 16.36
CA PRO A 89 -50.77 21.39 16.65
C PRO A 89 -51.34 20.23 17.48
N ALA A 90 -50.87 19.00 17.23
CA ALA A 90 -51.32 17.83 17.97
C ALA A 90 -50.85 17.78 19.42
N ILE A 91 -49.88 18.58 19.84
CA ILE A 91 -49.44 18.65 21.25
C ILE A 91 -49.95 19.95 21.89
N SER A 92 -49.87 21.09 21.19
CA SER A 92 -50.28 22.40 21.72
C SER A 92 -51.79 22.46 21.98
N GLU A 93 -52.62 22.19 20.97
CA GLU A 93 -54.09 22.23 21.07
C GLU A 93 -54.65 21.09 21.95
N LEU A 94 -53.91 19.99 22.03
CA LEU A 94 -54.41 18.76 22.64
C LEU A 94 -53.99 18.56 24.09
N LEU A 95 -52.71 18.71 24.38
CA LEU A 95 -52.17 18.42 25.71
C LEU A 95 -52.03 19.68 26.53
N VAL A 96 -51.62 20.79 25.90
CA VAL A 96 -51.25 21.99 26.65
C VAL A 96 -52.44 22.93 26.85
N GLU A 97 -53.26 23.21 25.83
CA GLU A 97 -54.43 24.09 25.98
C GLU A 97 -55.44 23.60 27.02
N PRO A 98 -55.90 22.34 27.03
CA PRO A 98 -56.87 21.87 28.02
C PRO A 98 -56.30 21.83 29.44
N LEU A 99 -54.99 21.63 29.58
CA LEU A 99 -54.29 21.66 30.85
C LEU A 99 -54.19 23.10 31.40
N MET A 100 -53.89 24.07 30.53
CA MET A 100 -53.85 25.50 30.87
C MET A 100 -55.23 26.06 31.25
N PHE A 101 -56.30 25.63 30.56
CA PHE A 101 -57.67 25.97 30.94
C PHE A 101 -58.04 25.42 32.32
N LYS A 102 -57.61 24.20 32.66
CA LYS A 102 -57.80 23.62 34.01
C LYS A 102 -57.00 24.32 35.09
N LEU A 103 -55.87 24.94 34.75
CA LEU A 103 -55.02 25.72 35.65
C LEU A 103 -55.54 27.14 35.91
N GLY A 104 -56.66 27.55 35.26
CA GLY A 104 -57.35 28.80 35.56
C GLY A 104 -56.75 30.04 34.91
N VAL A 105 -55.94 29.89 33.86
CA VAL A 105 -55.45 31.03 33.06
C VAL A 105 -56.63 31.61 32.27
N GLY A 106 -56.90 32.91 32.43
CA GLY A 106 -58.07 33.56 31.83
C GLY A 106 -57.81 34.32 30.53
N ASP A 107 -56.55 34.53 30.15
CA ASP A 107 -56.17 35.26 28.95
C ASP A 107 -55.90 34.28 27.79
N THR A 108 -56.78 34.32 26.79
CA THR A 108 -56.74 33.44 25.61
C THR A 108 -55.50 33.64 24.75
N GLY A 109 -54.90 34.84 24.73
CA GLY A 109 -53.67 35.10 23.97
C GLY A 109 -52.42 34.53 24.65
N LEU A 110 -52.39 34.54 25.98
CA LEU A 110 -51.30 33.92 26.76
C LEU A 110 -51.36 32.40 26.70
N ILE A 111 -52.56 31.80 26.72
CA ILE A 111 -52.73 30.34 26.62
C ILE A 111 -52.21 29.83 25.28
N SER A 112 -52.65 30.41 24.16
CA SER A 112 -52.23 29.93 22.82
C SER A 112 -50.71 30.05 22.63
N THR A 113 -50.13 31.19 23.01
CA THR A 113 -48.68 31.41 22.89
C THR A 113 -47.87 30.43 23.74
N LEU A 114 -48.27 30.22 25.01
CA LEU A 114 -47.58 29.27 25.88
C LEU A 114 -47.78 27.82 25.42
N SER A 115 -48.96 27.48 24.91
CA SER A 115 -49.25 26.15 24.38
C SER A 115 -48.39 25.82 23.16
N VAL A 116 -48.22 26.76 22.24
CA VAL A 116 -47.32 26.59 21.09
C VAL A 116 -45.88 26.42 21.56
N ILE A 117 -45.38 27.26 22.48
CA ILE A 117 -44.00 27.16 22.97
C ILE A 117 -43.76 25.80 23.67
N ILE A 118 -44.65 25.40 24.58
CA ILE A 118 -44.51 24.15 25.32
C ILE A 118 -44.67 22.95 24.38
N GLY A 119 -45.65 23.00 23.47
CA GLY A 119 -45.88 21.97 22.47
C GLY A 119 -44.67 21.79 21.56
N PHE A 120 -44.10 22.90 21.09
CA PHE A 120 -42.85 22.92 20.32
C PHE A 120 -41.68 22.31 21.11
N CYS A 121 -41.48 22.69 22.36
CA CYS A 121 -40.43 22.11 23.20
C CYS A 121 -40.59 20.59 23.39
N ILE A 122 -41.82 20.12 23.61
CA ILE A 122 -42.12 18.68 23.78
C ILE A 122 -41.84 17.93 22.48
N ILE A 123 -42.34 18.42 21.33
CA ILE A 123 -42.13 17.73 20.05
C ILE A 123 -40.64 17.73 19.66
N THR A 124 -39.93 18.83 19.88
CA THR A 124 -38.48 18.90 19.66
C THR A 124 -37.74 17.92 20.56
N PHE A 125 -38.11 17.81 21.84
CA PHE A 125 -37.50 16.84 22.75
C PHE A 125 -37.75 15.39 22.29
N LEU A 126 -38.99 15.05 21.92
CA LEU A 126 -39.33 13.72 21.42
C LEU A 126 -38.60 13.40 20.11
N HIS A 127 -38.54 14.34 19.18
CA HIS A 127 -37.84 14.19 17.90
C HIS A 127 -36.34 13.99 18.10
N ILE A 128 -35.67 14.84 18.87
CA ILE A 128 -34.22 14.73 19.08
C ILE A 128 -33.88 13.46 19.87
N VAL A 129 -34.57 13.18 20.97
CA VAL A 129 -34.20 12.06 21.85
C VAL A 129 -34.60 10.71 21.24
N LEU A 130 -35.87 10.54 20.86
CA LEU A 130 -36.39 9.27 20.36
C LEU A 130 -36.22 9.10 18.85
N GLY A 131 -36.26 10.19 18.10
CA GLY A 131 -36.12 10.18 16.65
C GLY A 131 -34.66 10.22 16.17
N GLU A 132 -33.72 10.74 16.96
CA GLU A 132 -32.33 10.90 16.50
C GLU A 132 -31.30 10.25 17.43
N LEU A 133 -31.16 10.70 18.67
CA LEU A 133 -30.07 10.30 19.58
C LEU A 133 -30.12 8.81 19.96
N ALA A 134 -31.28 8.32 20.40
CA ALA A 134 -31.41 6.91 20.78
C ALA A 134 -31.24 5.95 19.60
N PRO A 135 -31.89 6.17 18.43
CA PRO A 135 -31.68 5.35 17.24
C PRO A 135 -30.24 5.38 16.74
N LYS A 136 -29.59 6.56 16.73
CA LYS A 136 -28.18 6.70 16.38
C LYS A 136 -27.27 5.88 17.29
N SER A 137 -27.46 5.98 18.61
CA SER A 137 -26.69 5.20 19.58
C SER A 137 -26.89 3.69 19.36
N LEU A 138 -28.12 3.25 19.09
CA LEU A 138 -28.45 1.86 18.81
C LEU A 138 -27.78 1.37 17.52
N ALA A 139 -27.83 2.17 16.45
CA ALA A 139 -27.20 1.86 15.17
C ALA A 139 -25.68 1.71 15.28
N ILE A 140 -25.03 2.55 16.09
CA ILE A 140 -23.58 2.48 16.30
C ILE A 140 -23.20 1.26 17.15
N GLN A 141 -23.99 0.92 18.17
CA GLN A 141 -23.68 -0.23 19.04
C GLN A 141 -24.01 -1.57 18.38
N LYS A 142 -25.07 -1.65 17.57
CA LYS A 142 -25.56 -2.87 16.92
C LYS A 142 -25.55 -2.76 15.39
N THR A 143 -24.46 -2.23 14.86
CA THR A 143 -24.25 -1.91 13.44
C THR A 143 -24.71 -3.02 12.49
N ASP A 144 -24.14 -4.22 12.61
CA ASP A 144 -24.42 -5.34 11.69
C ASP A 144 -25.91 -5.71 11.68
N GLY A 145 -26.50 -5.91 12.86
CA GLY A 145 -27.90 -6.33 12.96
C GLY A 145 -28.88 -5.30 12.43
N VAL A 146 -28.62 -4.01 12.70
CA VAL A 146 -29.46 -2.90 12.24
C VAL A 146 -29.35 -2.73 10.73
N ALA A 147 -28.12 -2.78 10.18
CA ALA A 147 -27.89 -2.68 8.75
C ALA A 147 -28.59 -3.84 8.01
N LEU A 148 -28.44 -5.07 8.47
CA LEU A 148 -29.09 -6.24 7.86
C LEU A 148 -30.61 -6.13 7.84
N PHE A 149 -31.21 -5.71 8.95
CA PHE A 149 -32.66 -5.63 9.09
C PHE A 149 -33.26 -4.46 8.29
N LEU A 150 -32.63 -3.29 8.31
CA LEU A 150 -33.16 -2.07 7.70
C LEU A 150 -32.84 -1.92 6.21
N SER A 151 -31.85 -2.66 5.69
CA SER A 151 -31.48 -2.59 4.27
C SER A 151 -32.62 -2.98 3.33
N ALA A 152 -33.40 -4.02 3.64
CA ALA A 152 -34.50 -4.45 2.78
C ALA A 152 -35.67 -3.42 2.72
N PRO A 153 -36.17 -2.89 3.86
CA PRO A 153 -37.11 -1.77 3.85
C PRO A 153 -36.58 -0.54 3.10
N LEU A 154 -35.30 -0.21 3.29
CA LEU A 154 -34.68 0.93 2.63
C LEU A 154 -34.62 0.77 1.11
N LEU A 155 -34.35 -0.44 0.60
CA LEU A 155 -34.40 -0.74 -0.84
C LEU A 155 -35.78 -0.46 -1.44
N LEU A 156 -36.85 -0.82 -0.71
CA LEU A 156 -38.22 -0.56 -1.14
C LEU A 156 -38.51 0.95 -1.14
N PHE A 157 -38.15 1.65 -0.06
CA PHE A 157 -38.31 3.10 0.05
C PHE A 157 -37.60 3.82 -1.09
N TYR A 158 -36.32 3.51 -1.33
CA TYR A 158 -35.55 4.07 -2.43
C TYR A 158 -36.22 3.82 -3.77
N LYS A 159 -36.73 2.62 -4.02
CA LYS A 159 -37.41 2.30 -5.29
C LYS A 159 -38.67 3.14 -5.51
N ILE A 160 -39.44 3.38 -4.45
CA ILE A 160 -40.67 4.18 -4.51
C ILE A 160 -40.34 5.66 -4.75
N PHE A 161 -39.37 6.20 -4.01
CA PHE A 161 -39.01 7.62 -4.04
C PHE A 161 -37.87 7.96 -5.01
N PHE A 162 -37.41 6.98 -5.79
CA PHE A 162 -36.34 7.14 -6.78
C PHE A 162 -36.47 8.39 -7.66
N PRO A 163 -37.63 8.72 -8.28
CA PRO A 163 -37.72 9.90 -9.13
C PRO A 163 -37.47 11.21 -8.36
N PHE A 164 -37.87 11.29 -7.09
CA PHE A 164 -37.64 12.47 -6.26
C PHE A 164 -36.18 12.56 -5.82
N ILE A 165 -35.60 11.44 -5.36
CA ILE A 165 -34.19 11.37 -4.94
C ILE A 165 -33.27 11.69 -6.12
N TRP A 166 -33.59 11.20 -7.31
CA TRP A 166 -32.83 11.49 -8.52
C TRP A 166 -32.78 12.99 -8.84
N VAL A 167 -33.92 13.69 -8.75
CA VAL A 167 -33.96 15.15 -8.96
C VAL A 167 -33.09 15.87 -7.94
N LEU A 168 -33.13 15.47 -6.67
CA LEU A 168 -32.29 16.06 -5.62
C LEU A 168 -30.80 15.84 -5.89
N ASN A 169 -30.40 14.61 -6.24
CA ASN A 169 -28.99 14.28 -6.53
C ASN A 169 -28.46 15.02 -7.76
N VAL A 170 -29.26 15.12 -8.82
CA VAL A 170 -28.88 15.92 -10.00
C VAL A 170 -28.73 17.39 -9.64
N SER A 171 -29.62 17.93 -8.81
CA SER A 171 -29.55 19.32 -8.36
C SER A 171 -28.31 19.58 -7.50
N ALA A 172 -28.00 18.67 -6.57
CA ALA A 172 -26.79 18.73 -5.74
C ALA A 172 -25.51 18.68 -6.59
N ASN A 173 -25.43 17.74 -7.53
CA ASN A 173 -24.29 17.61 -8.43
C ASN A 173 -24.14 18.82 -9.37
N ALA A 174 -25.25 19.41 -9.83
CA ALA A 174 -25.20 20.66 -10.60
C ALA A 174 -24.62 21.81 -9.76
N LEU A 175 -24.99 21.90 -8.48
CA LEU A 175 -24.45 22.91 -7.56
C LEU A 175 -22.95 22.70 -7.29
N LEU A 176 -22.50 21.45 -7.11
CA LEU A 176 -21.09 21.12 -6.92
C LEU A 176 -20.26 21.45 -8.17
N ARG A 177 -20.79 21.16 -9.36
CA ARG A 177 -20.14 21.55 -10.63
C ARG A 177 -20.05 23.06 -10.81
N LEU A 178 -21.06 23.81 -10.36
CA LEU A 178 -21.01 25.28 -10.35
C LEU A 178 -19.94 25.80 -9.38
N ALA A 179 -19.65 25.07 -8.31
CA ALA A 179 -18.57 25.37 -7.36
C ALA A 179 -17.19 24.85 -7.81
N GLY A 180 -17.08 24.19 -8.97
CA GLY A 180 -15.82 23.64 -9.50
C GLY A 180 -15.36 22.35 -8.82
N ILE A 181 -16.24 21.65 -8.11
CA ILE A 181 -15.90 20.39 -7.42
C ILE A 181 -16.38 19.21 -8.28
N GLU A 182 -15.45 18.36 -8.72
CA GLU A 182 -15.77 17.11 -9.41
C GLU A 182 -16.19 16.04 -8.39
N PRO A 183 -17.25 15.23 -8.66
CA PRO A 183 -17.65 14.15 -7.77
C PRO A 183 -16.52 13.10 -7.65
N ALA A 184 -16.10 12.77 -6.43
CA ALA A 184 -15.12 11.73 -6.18
C ALA A 184 -15.61 10.38 -6.74
N SER A 185 -14.78 9.68 -7.51
CA SER A 185 -15.08 8.34 -8.00
C SER A 185 -14.49 7.31 -7.03
N GLU A 186 -15.29 6.32 -6.59
CA GLU A 186 -14.88 5.25 -5.66
C GLU A 186 -13.90 4.22 -6.25
N GLY A 187 -13.11 4.58 -7.27
CA GLY A 187 -12.30 3.63 -8.03
C GLY A 187 -11.01 4.22 -8.59
N GLU A 188 -10.41 5.20 -7.92
CA GLU A 188 -9.05 5.61 -8.28
C GLU A 188 -8.07 4.48 -7.94
N ALA A 189 -7.33 4.04 -8.95
CA ALA A 189 -6.24 3.10 -8.77
C ALA A 189 -5.19 3.74 -7.87
N HIS A 190 -4.83 3.07 -6.78
CA HIS A 190 -3.79 3.53 -5.88
C HIS A 190 -2.43 3.57 -6.59
N SER A 191 -1.67 4.64 -6.34
CA SER A 191 -0.27 4.68 -6.77
C SER A 191 0.57 3.69 -5.97
N GLU A 192 1.76 3.36 -6.47
CA GLU A 192 2.71 2.50 -5.75
C GLU A 192 3.04 3.06 -4.35
N ASP A 193 3.31 4.36 -4.26
CA ASP A 193 3.56 5.04 -2.99
C ASP A 193 2.41 4.87 -1.99
N GLU A 194 1.17 4.96 -2.47
CA GLU A 194 -0.02 4.77 -1.64
C GLU A 194 -0.15 3.32 -1.17
N LEU A 195 0.10 2.35 -2.06
CA LEU A 195 0.15 0.93 -1.71
C LEU A 195 1.24 0.67 -0.65
N ARG A 196 2.42 1.26 -0.80
CA ARG A 196 3.53 1.14 0.15
C ARG A 196 3.14 1.72 1.52
N ILE A 197 2.44 2.85 1.56
CA ILE A 197 1.90 3.44 2.80
C ILE A 197 0.88 2.51 3.46
N LEU A 198 -0.07 1.98 2.69
CA LEU A 198 -1.13 1.08 3.19
C LEU A 198 -0.54 -0.22 3.77
N MET A 199 0.48 -0.79 3.14
CA MET A 199 1.18 -1.98 3.63
C MET A 199 1.94 -1.69 4.92
N LYS A 200 2.67 -0.58 4.99
CA LYS A 200 3.35 -0.14 6.23
C LYS A 200 2.35 0.09 7.38
N GLN A 201 1.17 0.62 7.11
CA GLN A 201 0.10 0.76 8.10
C GLN A 201 -0.47 -0.59 8.56
N SER A 202 -0.65 -1.54 7.62
CA SER A 202 -1.16 -2.89 7.90
C SER A 202 -0.19 -3.70 8.77
N ALA A 203 1.11 -3.57 8.53
CA ALA A 203 2.14 -4.20 9.34
C ALA A 203 2.25 -3.61 10.76
N LYS A 204 2.12 -2.29 10.91
CA LYS A 204 2.01 -1.65 12.25
C LYS A 204 0.81 -2.17 13.04
N SER A 205 -0.24 -2.58 12.34
CA SER A 205 -1.44 -3.17 12.94
C SER A 205 -1.30 -4.68 13.22
N GLY A 206 -0.16 -5.29 12.87
CA GLY A 206 0.14 -6.71 13.10
C GLY A 206 -0.55 -7.68 12.14
N VAL A 207 -1.06 -7.19 11.01
CA VAL A 207 -1.78 -8.01 10.02
C VAL A 207 -0.82 -8.64 8.99
N ILE A 208 0.33 -7.98 8.76
CA ILE A 208 1.35 -8.36 7.76
C ILE A 208 2.70 -8.44 8.47
N ASP A 209 3.48 -9.47 8.15
CA ASP A 209 4.84 -9.65 8.67
C ASP A 209 5.81 -8.62 8.06
N LYS A 210 6.88 -8.28 8.78
CA LYS A 210 7.96 -7.44 8.26
C LYS A 210 8.67 -8.07 7.07
N ASP A 211 8.78 -9.40 7.04
CA ASP A 211 9.42 -10.10 5.91
C ASP A 211 8.54 -10.05 4.64
N GLU A 212 7.21 -10.07 4.81
CA GLU A 212 6.26 -9.87 3.70
C GLU A 212 6.34 -8.44 3.13
N ILE A 213 6.56 -7.42 3.99
CA ILE A 213 6.78 -6.04 3.51
C ILE A 213 8.06 -5.95 2.70
N LYS A 214 9.15 -6.58 3.15
CA LYS A 214 10.43 -6.56 2.44
C LYS A 214 10.30 -7.17 1.05
N LEU A 215 9.68 -8.34 0.96
CA LEU A 215 9.42 -8.98 -0.34
C LEU A 215 8.61 -8.06 -1.26
N MET A 216 7.61 -7.36 -0.72
CA MET A 216 6.80 -6.43 -1.53
C MET A 216 7.58 -5.18 -1.96
N ASP A 217 8.39 -4.62 -1.07
CA ASP A 217 9.30 -3.51 -1.39
C ASP A 217 10.27 -3.93 -2.51
N ASN A 218 10.86 -5.14 -2.41
CA ASN A 218 11.73 -5.71 -3.44
C ASN A 218 10.99 -5.88 -4.79
N ILE A 219 9.73 -6.32 -4.78
CA ILE A 219 8.94 -6.48 -6.03
C ILE A 219 8.74 -5.14 -6.74
N PHE A 220 8.52 -4.06 -5.99
CA PHE A 220 8.39 -2.73 -6.57
C PHE A 220 9.71 -2.26 -7.15
N ASP A 221 10.79 -2.34 -6.37
CA ASP A 221 12.14 -1.93 -6.80
C ASP A 221 12.60 -2.76 -8.02
N PHE A 222 12.35 -4.08 -8.02
CA PHE A 222 12.62 -5.01 -9.12
C PHE A 222 12.01 -4.59 -10.46
N SER A 223 10.86 -3.91 -10.43
CA SER A 223 10.15 -3.54 -11.66
C SER A 223 10.87 -2.43 -12.44
N ASP A 224 11.63 -1.59 -11.75
CA ASP A 224 12.35 -0.45 -12.30
C ASP A 224 13.84 -0.73 -12.57
N MET A 225 14.40 -1.80 -11.98
CA MET A 225 15.81 -2.17 -12.13
C MET A 225 16.17 -2.58 -13.57
N LEU A 226 17.40 -2.24 -13.96
CA LEU A 226 17.99 -2.49 -15.26
C LEU A 226 19.00 -3.64 -15.22
N ALA A 227 19.19 -4.29 -16.37
CA ALA A 227 20.12 -5.40 -16.51
C ALA A 227 21.55 -5.06 -16.05
N ARG A 228 22.02 -3.83 -16.28
CA ARG A 228 23.35 -3.39 -15.85
C ARG A 228 23.55 -3.33 -14.33
N GLU A 229 22.46 -3.18 -13.57
CA GLU A 229 22.50 -3.01 -12.11
C GLU A 229 22.63 -4.36 -11.39
N VAL A 230 22.12 -5.43 -12.03
CA VAL A 230 22.07 -6.79 -11.48
C VAL A 230 23.12 -7.72 -12.12
N MET A 231 23.63 -7.40 -13.32
CA MET A 231 24.53 -8.32 -14.03
C MET A 231 25.84 -8.60 -13.28
N LEU A 232 26.35 -9.82 -13.44
CA LEU A 232 27.73 -10.12 -13.12
C LEU A 232 28.64 -9.43 -14.14
N PRO A 233 29.49 -8.47 -13.75
CA PRO A 233 30.31 -7.71 -14.69
C PRO A 233 31.32 -8.60 -15.42
N ARG A 234 31.67 -8.26 -16.67
CA ARG A 234 32.63 -9.01 -17.51
C ARG A 234 33.91 -9.40 -16.79
N THR A 235 34.43 -8.52 -15.94
CA THR A 235 35.68 -8.75 -15.20
C THR A 235 35.60 -9.95 -14.25
N ASP A 236 34.40 -10.21 -13.71
CA ASP A 236 34.15 -11.23 -12.70
C ASP A 236 33.55 -12.52 -13.29
N MET A 237 33.27 -12.55 -14.59
CA MET A 237 32.79 -13.75 -15.28
C MET A 237 33.88 -14.83 -15.33
N ASP A 238 33.57 -16.04 -14.88
CA ASP A 238 34.40 -17.22 -15.11
C ASP A 238 34.08 -17.82 -16.48
N CYS A 239 35.02 -17.73 -17.42
CA CYS A 239 34.84 -18.18 -18.80
C CYS A 239 35.78 -19.34 -19.14
N LEU A 240 35.30 -20.23 -20.01
CA LEU A 240 36.14 -21.20 -20.71
C LEU A 240 36.62 -20.61 -22.02
N TYR A 241 37.78 -21.05 -22.49
CA TYR A 241 38.38 -20.50 -23.70
C TYR A 241 38.60 -21.60 -24.75
N THR A 242 38.26 -21.30 -26.00
CA THR A 242 38.41 -22.24 -27.12
C THR A 242 39.87 -22.52 -27.48
N HIS A 243 40.78 -21.62 -27.15
CA HIS A 243 42.22 -21.75 -27.40
C HIS A 243 42.98 -22.47 -26.27
N MET A 244 42.34 -22.69 -25.13
CA MET A 244 42.92 -23.41 -23.99
C MET A 244 42.67 -24.92 -24.12
N SER A 245 43.59 -25.71 -23.56
CA SER A 245 43.44 -27.16 -23.50
C SER A 245 42.26 -27.56 -22.61
N LEU A 246 41.77 -28.79 -22.76
CA LEU A 246 40.74 -29.35 -21.89
C LEU A 246 41.20 -29.37 -20.43
N GLU A 247 42.47 -29.68 -20.18
CA GLU A 247 43.04 -29.76 -18.83
C GLU A 247 43.00 -28.39 -18.13
N GLU A 248 43.40 -27.32 -18.80
CA GLU A 248 43.36 -25.96 -18.24
C GLU A 248 41.92 -25.48 -18.03
N ASN A 249 41.00 -25.77 -18.95
CA ASN A 249 39.58 -25.45 -18.77
C ASN A 249 38.95 -26.25 -17.60
N LEU A 250 39.36 -27.49 -17.38
CA LEU A 250 38.94 -28.29 -16.22
C LEU A 250 39.49 -27.74 -14.90
N GLU A 251 40.65 -27.10 -14.89
CA GLU A 251 41.16 -26.40 -13.70
C GLU A 251 40.23 -25.24 -13.29
N ILE A 252 39.78 -24.43 -14.26
CA ILE A 252 38.82 -23.35 -14.04
C ILE A 252 37.52 -23.91 -13.44
N ILE A 253 36.99 -24.98 -14.05
CA ILE A 253 35.76 -25.63 -13.61
C ILE A 253 35.88 -26.15 -12.18
N ASN A 254 36.99 -26.78 -11.83
CA ASN A 254 37.20 -27.32 -10.48
C ASN A 254 37.35 -26.23 -9.42
N ALA A 255 37.93 -25.08 -9.78
CA ALA A 255 38.11 -23.96 -8.88
C ALA A 255 36.80 -23.24 -8.57
N THR A 256 35.93 -23.08 -9.57
CA THR A 256 34.75 -22.19 -9.52
C THR A 256 33.43 -22.95 -9.33
N LYS A 257 33.33 -24.20 -9.84
CA LYS A 257 32.23 -25.15 -9.61
C LYS A 257 30.84 -24.70 -10.08
N HIS A 258 30.77 -23.75 -11.00
CA HIS A 258 29.51 -23.35 -11.66
C HIS A 258 28.90 -24.47 -12.50
N SER A 259 27.58 -24.42 -12.69
CA SER A 259 26.86 -25.36 -13.56
C SER A 259 26.98 -25.04 -15.05
N ARG A 260 27.18 -23.76 -15.38
CA ARG A 260 27.22 -23.23 -16.76
C ARG A 260 28.37 -22.24 -16.88
N TYR A 261 29.12 -22.34 -17.96
CA TYR A 261 30.25 -21.45 -18.23
C TYR A 261 30.09 -20.80 -19.60
N PRO A 262 30.17 -19.46 -19.68
CA PRO A 262 30.36 -18.76 -20.95
C PRO A 262 31.64 -19.25 -21.64
N VAL A 263 31.60 -19.38 -22.96
CA VAL A 263 32.75 -19.75 -23.79
C VAL A 263 33.21 -18.55 -24.59
N ALA A 264 34.41 -18.09 -24.26
CA ALA A 264 35.11 -17.00 -24.91
C ALA A 264 35.99 -17.50 -26.07
N GLY A 265 36.21 -16.61 -27.05
CA GLY A 265 37.20 -16.80 -28.11
C GLY A 265 38.63 -16.60 -27.58
N GLU A 266 39.23 -15.46 -27.94
CA GLU A 266 40.53 -15.02 -27.41
C GLU A 266 40.37 -14.19 -26.13
N ASP A 267 39.31 -13.39 -26.03
CA ASP A 267 39.01 -12.55 -24.89
C ASP A 267 37.54 -12.66 -24.46
N LYS A 268 37.23 -12.06 -23.30
CA LYS A 268 35.87 -12.02 -22.75
C LYS A 268 34.95 -11.03 -23.48
N ASP A 269 35.43 -10.31 -24.47
CA ASP A 269 34.60 -9.38 -25.24
C ASP A 269 33.77 -10.15 -26.26
N GLU A 270 34.33 -11.22 -26.82
CA GLU A 270 33.67 -12.12 -27.75
C GLU A 270 33.25 -13.46 -27.08
N ILE A 271 31.99 -13.50 -26.61
CA ILE A 271 31.36 -14.73 -26.12
C ILE A 271 30.63 -15.45 -27.25
N ILE A 272 31.05 -16.69 -27.51
CA ILE A 272 30.51 -17.55 -28.58
C ILE A 272 29.21 -18.23 -28.14
N GLY A 273 29.10 -18.55 -26.85
CA GLY A 273 27.96 -19.24 -26.26
C GLY A 273 28.27 -19.69 -24.84
N PHE A 274 27.67 -20.80 -24.40
CA PHE A 274 27.95 -21.39 -23.09
C PHE A 274 28.03 -22.92 -23.15
N ILE A 275 28.72 -23.52 -22.19
CA ILE A 275 28.76 -24.98 -21.98
C ILE A 275 28.13 -25.30 -20.63
N HIS A 276 27.28 -26.33 -20.61
CA HIS A 276 26.77 -26.91 -19.37
C HIS A 276 27.72 -28.01 -18.89
N ILE A 277 28.04 -28.05 -17.59
CA ILE A 277 29.01 -29.02 -17.06
C ILE A 277 28.60 -30.47 -17.35
N THR A 278 27.32 -30.78 -17.21
CA THR A 278 26.74 -32.08 -17.57
C THR A 278 26.98 -32.48 -19.03
N ASP A 279 26.98 -31.54 -19.98
CA ASP A 279 27.25 -31.88 -21.39
C ASP A 279 28.72 -32.26 -21.57
N LEU A 280 29.64 -31.55 -20.89
CA LEU A 280 31.06 -31.87 -20.90
C LEU A 280 31.33 -33.23 -20.25
N LEU A 281 30.69 -33.52 -19.12
CA LEU A 281 30.86 -34.79 -18.39
C LEU A 281 30.30 -36.00 -19.16
N LEU A 282 29.20 -35.81 -19.90
CA LEU A 282 28.56 -36.88 -20.68
C LEU A 282 29.12 -37.01 -22.11
N ALA A 283 29.92 -36.04 -22.57
CA ALA A 283 30.53 -36.08 -23.90
C ALA A 283 31.53 -37.24 -24.03
N LYS A 284 31.65 -37.78 -25.25
CA LYS A 284 32.68 -38.78 -25.55
C LYS A 284 34.07 -38.15 -25.43
N PRO A 285 35.13 -38.92 -25.10
CA PRO A 285 36.48 -38.38 -24.97
C PRO A 285 36.93 -37.55 -26.17
N GLU A 286 36.60 -37.98 -27.39
CA GLU A 286 36.90 -37.26 -28.64
C GLU A 286 36.21 -35.89 -28.73
N GLN A 287 35.02 -35.75 -28.16
CA GLN A 287 34.22 -34.51 -28.14
C GLN A 287 34.60 -33.60 -26.97
N GLN A 288 35.10 -34.17 -25.87
CA GLN A 288 35.61 -33.39 -24.73
C GLN A 288 36.83 -32.55 -25.13
N HIS A 289 37.62 -33.00 -26.10
CA HIS A 289 38.78 -32.26 -26.61
C HIS A 289 38.40 -31.14 -27.58
N ASP A 290 37.16 -31.13 -28.09
CA ASP A 290 36.63 -30.09 -28.98
C ASP A 290 35.46 -29.37 -28.30
N LEU A 291 35.80 -28.45 -27.39
CA LEU A 291 34.82 -27.66 -26.64
C LEU A 291 33.83 -26.91 -27.55
N ALA A 292 34.26 -26.50 -28.75
CA ALA A 292 33.41 -25.82 -29.72
C ALA A 292 32.20 -26.68 -30.13
N SER A 293 32.32 -28.00 -30.12
CA SER A 293 31.23 -28.94 -30.44
C SER A 293 30.15 -29.02 -29.35
N LEU A 294 30.46 -28.56 -28.14
CA LEU A 294 29.57 -28.59 -26.96
C LEU A 294 28.93 -27.23 -26.68
N VAL A 295 29.34 -26.18 -27.39
CA VAL A 295 28.83 -24.81 -27.19
C VAL A 295 27.35 -24.75 -27.56
N ARG A 296 26.54 -24.27 -26.61
CA ARG A 296 25.15 -23.91 -26.80
C ARG A 296 25.01 -22.41 -27.04
N PRO A 297 24.04 -21.96 -27.84
CA PRO A 297 23.81 -20.54 -28.08
C PRO A 297 23.38 -19.84 -26.78
N ILE A 298 23.92 -18.66 -26.53
CA ILE A 298 23.53 -17.79 -25.41
C ILE A 298 22.57 -16.71 -25.90
N LEU A 299 21.59 -16.34 -25.07
CA LEU A 299 20.69 -15.22 -25.34
C LEU A 299 21.45 -13.91 -25.07
N ASN A 300 21.24 -12.87 -25.88
CA ASN A 300 21.83 -11.55 -25.66
C ASN A 300 20.73 -10.54 -25.31
N VAL A 301 20.99 -9.70 -24.32
CA VAL A 301 20.11 -8.59 -23.90
C VAL A 301 20.92 -7.31 -23.72
N PRO A 302 20.38 -6.13 -24.05
CA PRO A 302 21.08 -4.88 -23.83
C PRO A 302 21.12 -4.52 -22.34
N GLU A 303 22.19 -3.84 -21.91
CA GLU A 303 22.39 -3.41 -20.51
C GLU A 303 21.30 -2.48 -19.96
N SER A 304 20.59 -1.78 -20.85
CA SER A 304 19.49 -0.86 -20.53
C SER A 304 18.11 -1.55 -20.45
N MET A 305 18.03 -2.87 -20.60
CA MET A 305 16.75 -3.60 -20.54
C MET A 305 16.32 -3.78 -19.08
N GLU A 306 15.05 -3.51 -18.77
CA GLU A 306 14.49 -3.81 -17.44
C GLU A 306 14.60 -5.30 -17.12
N ILE A 307 15.01 -5.64 -15.89
CA ILE A 307 15.21 -7.04 -15.46
C ILE A 307 13.90 -7.84 -15.52
N SER A 308 12.76 -7.19 -15.28
CA SER A 308 11.44 -7.79 -15.43
C SER A 308 11.15 -8.28 -16.86
N HIS A 309 11.69 -7.59 -17.87
CA HIS A 309 11.60 -7.97 -19.27
C HIS A 309 12.62 -9.05 -19.62
N VAL A 310 13.84 -8.96 -19.09
CA VAL A 310 14.88 -9.99 -19.24
C VAL A 310 14.38 -11.34 -18.71
N LEU A 311 13.83 -11.38 -17.50
CA LEU A 311 13.27 -12.60 -16.89
C LEU A 311 12.18 -13.22 -17.75
N ARG A 312 11.24 -12.41 -18.24
CA ARG A 312 10.15 -12.87 -19.13
C ARG A 312 10.70 -13.44 -20.45
N LEU A 313 11.74 -12.83 -20.99
CA LEU A 313 12.39 -13.30 -22.21
C LEU A 313 13.12 -14.63 -21.97
N MET A 314 13.86 -14.74 -20.87
CA MET A 314 14.53 -15.97 -20.43
C MET A 314 13.53 -17.12 -20.24
N GLN A 315 12.42 -16.87 -19.55
CA GLN A 315 11.32 -17.84 -19.37
C GLN A 315 10.72 -18.29 -20.71
N LYS A 316 10.42 -17.35 -21.62
CA LYS A 316 9.87 -17.65 -22.95
C LYS A 316 10.83 -18.46 -23.82
N LYS A 317 12.12 -18.23 -23.68
CA LYS A 317 13.18 -18.92 -24.42
C LYS A 317 13.72 -20.16 -23.70
N HIS A 318 13.22 -20.46 -22.50
CA HIS A 318 13.74 -21.49 -21.61
C HIS A 318 15.26 -21.38 -21.38
N SER A 319 15.77 -20.14 -21.33
CA SER A 319 17.17 -19.87 -21.00
C SER A 319 17.32 -19.63 -19.51
N GLN A 320 18.39 -20.17 -18.91
CA GLN A 320 18.76 -19.92 -17.51
C GLN A 320 19.95 -18.95 -17.40
N MET A 321 20.54 -18.55 -18.53
CA MET A 321 21.69 -17.68 -18.63
C MET A 321 21.53 -16.76 -19.84
N THR A 322 21.92 -15.49 -19.71
CA THR A 322 21.93 -14.52 -20.80
C THR A 322 23.19 -13.66 -20.71
N LEU A 323 23.70 -13.27 -21.86
CA LEU A 323 24.78 -12.30 -22.00
C LEU A 323 24.19 -10.89 -22.01
N VAL A 324 24.80 -9.98 -21.26
CA VAL A 324 24.47 -8.56 -21.29
C VAL A 324 25.47 -7.86 -22.21
N VAL A 325 24.95 -7.14 -23.21
CA VAL A 325 25.76 -6.44 -24.21
C VAL A 325 25.67 -4.93 -24.03
N ASP A 326 26.80 -4.26 -24.25
CA ASP A 326 26.88 -2.80 -24.22
C ASP A 326 26.40 -2.18 -25.55
N GLU A 327 26.39 -0.85 -25.63
CA GLU A 327 25.97 -0.10 -26.82
C GLU A 327 26.90 -0.29 -28.04
N TYR A 328 28.12 -0.76 -27.82
CA TYR A 328 29.12 -1.00 -28.85
C TYR A 328 29.11 -2.46 -29.35
N GLY A 329 28.28 -3.32 -28.74
CA GLY A 329 28.17 -4.74 -29.04
C GLY A 329 29.20 -5.61 -28.34
N GLY A 330 29.96 -5.03 -27.40
CA GLY A 330 30.87 -5.75 -26.51
C GLY A 330 30.12 -6.44 -25.37
N THR A 331 30.82 -7.32 -24.67
CA THR A 331 30.26 -8.01 -23.50
C THR A 331 30.34 -7.09 -22.29
N ALA A 332 29.18 -6.68 -21.76
CA ALA A 332 29.09 -5.91 -20.51
C ALA A 332 29.15 -6.85 -19.30
N GLY A 333 28.46 -7.99 -19.39
CA GLY A 333 28.36 -8.95 -18.30
C GLY A 333 27.46 -10.14 -18.61
N LEU A 334 27.02 -10.81 -17.55
CA LEU A 334 26.21 -12.04 -17.57
C LEU A 334 25.08 -11.90 -16.56
N LEU A 335 23.88 -12.39 -16.92
CA LEU A 335 22.75 -12.53 -16.00
C LEU A 335 22.26 -13.98 -15.98
N THR A 336 21.96 -14.49 -14.79
CA THR A 336 21.32 -15.78 -14.57
C THR A 336 19.88 -15.59 -14.09
N ALA A 337 19.05 -16.63 -14.21
CA ALA A 337 17.68 -16.54 -13.70
C ALA A 337 17.67 -16.50 -12.16
N GLU A 338 18.67 -17.16 -11.57
CA GLU A 338 18.94 -17.21 -10.14
C GLU A 338 19.20 -15.80 -9.59
N GLU A 339 20.15 -15.04 -10.18
CA GLU A 339 20.49 -13.67 -9.77
C GLU A 339 19.26 -12.74 -9.82
N ILE A 340 18.48 -12.85 -10.91
CA ILE A 340 17.28 -12.03 -11.08
C ILE A 340 16.21 -12.36 -10.03
N LEU A 341 16.11 -13.61 -9.59
CA LEU A 341 15.15 -14.02 -8.56
C LEU A 341 15.61 -13.62 -7.15
N GLU A 342 16.92 -13.56 -6.92
CA GLU A 342 17.52 -13.09 -5.68
C GLU A 342 17.16 -11.64 -5.37
N GLU A 343 17.09 -10.77 -6.38
CA GLU A 343 16.60 -9.38 -6.20
C GLU A 343 15.18 -9.30 -5.63
N ILE A 344 14.33 -10.30 -5.91
CA ILE A 344 12.97 -10.36 -5.36
C ILE A 344 13.00 -10.98 -3.96
N VAL A 345 13.59 -12.16 -3.85
CA VAL A 345 13.45 -13.04 -2.67
C VAL A 345 14.44 -12.70 -1.56
N GLY A 346 15.54 -12.02 -1.87
CA GLY A 346 16.74 -11.88 -1.03
C GLY A 346 17.62 -13.14 -1.09
N ASP A 347 18.75 -13.11 -0.37
CA ASP A 347 19.80 -14.14 -0.37
C ASP A 347 19.25 -15.57 -0.45
N LEU A 348 19.40 -16.21 -1.61
CA LEU A 348 19.09 -17.62 -1.81
C LEU A 348 20.36 -18.44 -1.58
N TYR A 349 20.72 -18.65 -0.30
CA TYR A 349 21.94 -19.38 0.05
C TYR A 349 22.03 -20.74 -0.68
N ASP A 350 22.97 -20.87 -1.61
CA ASP A 350 23.30 -22.15 -2.23
C ASP A 350 24.04 -23.04 -1.22
N GLU A 351 23.85 -24.36 -1.31
CA GLU A 351 24.49 -25.35 -0.43
C GLU A 351 26.03 -25.38 -0.61
N PHE A 352 26.56 -24.68 -1.61
CA PHE A 352 27.97 -24.69 -2.01
C PHE A 352 28.71 -23.35 -1.83
N GLU A 353 28.02 -22.29 -1.37
CA GLU A 353 28.60 -20.96 -1.23
C GLU A 353 29.03 -20.68 0.22
N ASP A 354 30.35 -20.51 0.42
CA ASP A 354 30.94 -19.90 1.62
C ASP A 354 31.11 -18.38 1.40
N GLU A 355 30.08 -17.67 0.91
CA GLU A 355 30.19 -16.22 0.68
C GLU A 355 29.98 -15.41 1.96
N ARG A 356 30.82 -14.39 2.14
CA ARG A 356 30.71 -13.44 3.26
C ARG A 356 29.56 -12.48 2.98
N PRO A 357 28.70 -12.16 3.98
CA PRO A 357 27.59 -11.24 3.78
C PRO A 357 28.03 -9.90 3.18
N HIS A 358 27.17 -9.30 2.35
CA HIS A 358 27.36 -7.97 1.75
C HIS A 358 27.62 -6.89 2.80
N MET A 359 27.08 -7.04 4.01
CA MET A 359 27.34 -6.13 5.13
C MET A 359 27.52 -6.87 6.45
N GLU A 360 28.68 -6.67 7.08
CA GLU A 360 28.99 -7.13 8.43
C GLU A 360 29.04 -5.93 9.38
N ARG A 361 28.26 -5.96 10.47
CA ARG A 361 28.30 -4.90 11.48
C ARG A 361 29.16 -5.31 12.67
N SER A 362 30.16 -4.48 12.99
CA SER A 362 31.00 -4.61 14.18
C SER A 362 30.98 -3.31 15.00
N GLY A 363 30.14 -3.28 16.03
CA GLY A 363 29.91 -2.09 16.87
C GLY A 363 29.30 -0.92 16.08
N ASP A 364 30.05 0.18 16.01
CA ASP A 364 29.71 1.40 15.25
C ASP A 364 30.38 1.45 13.86
N SER A 365 31.01 0.34 13.44
CA SER A 365 31.60 0.20 12.11
C SER A 365 30.86 -0.85 11.27
N PHE A 366 30.72 -0.57 9.98
CA PHE A 366 30.11 -1.43 8.97
C PHE A 366 31.19 -1.85 7.99
N SER A 367 31.35 -3.15 7.73
CA SER A 367 32.21 -3.68 6.68
C SER A 367 31.32 -4.11 5.52
N ILE A 368 31.36 -3.35 4.43
CA ILE A 368 30.45 -3.46 3.31
C ILE A 368 31.21 -3.94 2.07
N ASP A 369 30.59 -4.82 1.27
CA ASP A 369 31.12 -5.24 -0.02
C ASP A 369 31.26 -4.04 -0.97
N GLY A 370 32.38 -3.97 -1.70
CA GLY A 370 32.65 -2.90 -2.66
C GLY A 370 31.64 -2.83 -3.81
N ARG A 371 30.90 -3.91 -4.09
CA ARG A 371 29.84 -3.97 -5.09
C ARG A 371 28.50 -3.41 -4.61
N SER A 372 28.29 -3.25 -3.30
CA SER A 372 27.02 -2.73 -2.78
C SER A 372 26.70 -1.35 -3.34
N LEU A 373 25.44 -1.14 -3.68
CA LEU A 373 24.97 0.13 -4.26
C LEU A 373 25.07 1.24 -3.22
N ILE A 374 25.35 2.47 -3.68
CA ILE A 374 25.46 3.64 -2.82
C ILE A 374 24.16 3.85 -2.01
N GLU A 375 23.01 3.61 -2.62
CA GLU A 375 21.71 3.71 -1.96
C GLU A 375 21.54 2.71 -0.80
N GLU A 376 22.08 1.49 -0.92
CA GLU A 376 22.07 0.50 0.15
C GLU A 376 22.97 0.91 1.31
N VAL A 377 24.14 1.46 0.99
CA VAL A 377 25.05 2.02 1.99
C VAL A 377 24.37 3.15 2.75
N HIS A 378 23.59 3.99 2.07
CA HIS A 378 22.76 5.00 2.71
C HIS A 378 21.73 4.38 3.66
N LYS A 379 20.99 3.35 3.21
CA LYS A 379 20.01 2.61 4.03
C LYS A 379 20.65 2.00 5.30
N TRP A 380 21.85 1.43 5.21
CA TRP A 380 22.51 0.76 6.34
C TRP A 380 23.21 1.71 7.31
N THR A 381 23.93 2.71 6.78
CA THR A 381 24.82 3.55 7.58
C THR A 381 24.21 4.93 7.89
N GLY A 382 23.24 5.36 7.09
CA GLY A 382 22.69 6.73 7.10
C GLY A 382 23.61 7.77 6.43
N ALA A 383 24.76 7.35 5.87
CA ALA A 383 25.66 8.25 5.17
C ALA A 383 25.06 8.59 3.79
N ILE A 384 24.90 9.88 3.50
CA ILE A 384 24.41 10.35 2.20
C ILE A 384 25.63 10.57 1.30
N ILE A 385 25.69 9.81 0.22
CA ILE A 385 26.68 9.90 -0.84
C ILE A 385 25.92 10.22 -2.12
N GLU A 386 26.31 11.29 -2.80
CA GLU A 386 25.69 11.72 -4.06
C GLU A 386 26.77 11.65 -5.15
N ASP A 387 26.61 10.75 -6.12
CA ASP A 387 27.46 10.65 -7.30
C ASP A 387 26.61 10.17 -8.49
N GLU A 388 26.73 10.85 -9.63
CA GLU A 388 25.98 10.53 -10.86
C GLU A 388 26.74 9.60 -11.82
N GLU A 389 28.04 9.38 -11.58
CA GLU A 389 28.91 8.61 -12.49
C GLU A 389 29.16 7.18 -11.99
N VAL A 390 28.86 6.89 -10.73
CA VAL A 390 29.20 5.62 -10.10
C VAL A 390 28.09 5.15 -9.17
N ASP A 391 27.65 3.90 -9.34
CA ASP A 391 26.52 3.34 -8.59
C ASP A 391 26.94 2.56 -7.33
N THR A 392 28.20 2.12 -7.24
CA THR A 392 28.71 1.25 -6.16
C THR A 392 29.62 1.97 -5.18
N ILE A 393 29.62 1.54 -3.92
CA ILE A 393 30.45 2.15 -2.86
C ILE A 393 31.95 2.00 -3.13
N GLY A 394 32.37 0.85 -3.66
CA GLY A 394 33.75 0.59 -4.01
C GLY A 394 34.20 1.45 -5.20
N GLY A 395 33.33 1.65 -6.19
CA GLY A 395 33.59 2.55 -7.32
C GLY A 395 33.70 4.01 -6.88
N TRP A 396 32.77 4.48 -6.03
CA TRP A 396 32.80 5.84 -5.49
C TRP A 396 34.08 6.10 -4.69
N LEU A 397 34.44 5.21 -3.77
CA LEU A 397 35.66 5.39 -2.97
C LEU A 397 36.92 5.31 -3.83
N PHE A 398 36.91 4.49 -4.89
CA PHE A 398 38.01 4.41 -5.85
C PHE A 398 38.21 5.73 -6.59
N LYS A 399 37.12 6.35 -7.07
CA LYS A 399 37.10 7.67 -7.70
C LYS A 399 37.62 8.75 -6.75
N GLU A 400 37.10 8.80 -5.52
CA GLU A 400 37.52 9.77 -4.49
C GLU A 400 38.99 9.64 -4.07
N LEU A 401 39.54 8.43 -4.15
CA LEU A 401 40.96 8.17 -3.87
C LEU A 401 41.88 8.39 -5.08
N GLY A 402 41.36 8.94 -6.18
CA GLY A 402 42.12 9.22 -7.40
C GLY A 402 42.60 7.94 -8.10
N GLY A 403 41.81 6.87 -8.03
CA GLY A 403 42.10 5.59 -8.68
C GLY A 403 43.16 4.74 -7.98
N SER A 404 43.38 4.95 -6.68
CA SER A 404 44.39 4.23 -5.90
C SER A 404 43.78 3.40 -4.75
N PRO A 405 43.47 2.11 -4.98
CA PRO A 405 42.79 1.24 -4.02
C PRO A 405 43.79 0.62 -3.04
N ALA A 406 44.45 1.43 -2.22
CA ALA A 406 45.38 0.92 -1.21
C ALA A 406 44.68 0.76 0.14
N LYS A 407 44.82 -0.43 0.76
CA LYS A 407 44.29 -0.72 2.09
C LYS A 407 44.69 0.34 3.12
N GLY A 408 43.75 0.76 3.96
CA GLY A 408 43.91 1.77 4.99
C GLY A 408 43.82 3.22 4.50
N LYS A 409 43.60 3.45 3.20
CA LYS A 409 43.23 4.78 2.71
C LYS A 409 41.81 5.12 3.13
N THR A 410 41.60 6.37 3.54
CA THR A 410 40.32 6.85 4.04
C THR A 410 39.82 8.07 3.28
N ARG A 411 38.50 8.23 3.27
CA ARG A 411 37.81 9.47 2.89
C ARG A 411 36.74 9.82 3.89
N ASP A 412 36.73 11.09 4.28
CA ASP A 412 35.73 11.62 5.19
C ASP A 412 34.63 12.31 4.38
N LEU A 413 33.38 11.92 4.63
CA LEU A 413 32.19 12.56 4.06
C LEU A 413 31.09 12.65 5.12
N ASN A 414 30.58 13.85 5.37
CA ASN A 414 29.42 14.08 6.24
C ASN A 414 29.51 13.46 7.66
N GLY A 415 30.72 13.40 8.24
CA GLY A 415 30.98 12.83 9.56
C GLY A 415 31.13 11.30 9.59
N TYR A 416 31.14 10.66 8.41
CA TYR A 416 31.48 9.25 8.22
C TYR A 416 32.84 9.13 7.55
N VAL A 417 33.63 8.15 8.01
CA VAL A 417 34.92 7.77 7.44
C VAL A 417 34.71 6.49 6.64
N PHE A 418 35.11 6.53 5.38
CA PHE A 418 35.11 5.42 4.44
C PHE A 418 36.54 4.95 4.24
N GLU A 419 36.86 3.76 4.75
CA GLU A 419 38.19 3.17 4.73
C GLU A 419 38.24 1.98 3.77
N VAL A 420 39.31 1.89 2.96
CA VAL A 420 39.60 0.68 2.17
C VAL A 420 40.05 -0.43 3.12
N GLU A 421 39.16 -1.37 3.40
CA GLU A 421 39.45 -2.53 4.26
C GLU A 421 40.18 -3.63 3.49
N GLU A 422 39.70 -3.88 2.27
CA GLU A 422 40.24 -4.88 1.35
C GLU A 422 40.20 -4.34 -0.08
N SER A 423 41.24 -4.63 -0.86
CA SER A 423 41.35 -4.21 -2.25
C SER A 423 42.24 -5.13 -3.07
N THR A 424 41.95 -5.19 -4.36
CA THR A 424 42.87 -5.69 -5.38
C THR A 424 43.63 -4.52 -6.02
N ARG A 425 44.49 -4.78 -7.00
CA ARG A 425 45.26 -3.73 -7.70
C ARG A 425 44.38 -2.68 -8.37
N LEU A 426 43.18 -3.04 -8.81
CA LEU A 426 42.30 -2.20 -9.63
C LEU A 426 40.90 -1.98 -9.03
N ARG A 427 40.58 -2.59 -7.88
CA ARG A 427 39.25 -2.53 -7.28
C ARG A 427 39.31 -2.54 -5.76
N ILE A 428 38.41 -1.81 -5.12
CA ILE A 428 38.15 -1.92 -3.69
C ILE A 428 37.11 -3.03 -3.49
N THR A 429 37.44 -4.06 -2.72
CA THR A 429 36.57 -5.24 -2.51
C THR A 429 35.74 -5.13 -1.24
N ARG A 430 36.25 -4.46 -0.18
CA ARG A 430 35.44 -4.09 0.98
C ARG A 430 35.76 -2.69 1.47
N VAL A 431 34.71 -1.99 1.86
CA VAL A 431 34.76 -0.65 2.43
C VAL A 431 34.28 -0.70 3.87
N ARG A 432 35.12 -0.23 4.79
CA ARG A 432 34.76 -0.07 6.19
C ARG A 432 34.25 1.35 6.42
N VAL A 433 33.02 1.47 6.90
CA VAL A 433 32.35 2.75 7.19
C VAL A 433 32.15 2.91 8.68
N TYR A 434 32.59 4.04 9.25
CA TYR A 434 32.39 4.34 10.68
C TYR A 434 32.23 5.84 10.92
N LYS A 435 31.56 6.22 12.01
CA LYS A 435 31.44 7.63 12.38
C LYS A 435 32.76 8.17 12.92
N GLN A 436 33.13 9.38 12.52
CA GLN A 436 34.31 10.05 13.02
C GLN A 436 34.12 10.38 14.52
N SER A 437 34.91 9.74 15.39
CA SER A 437 34.94 10.10 16.80
C SER A 437 35.66 11.44 16.96
N VAL A 438 34.95 12.46 17.45
CA VAL A 438 35.58 13.74 17.83
C VAL A 438 36.59 13.45 18.94
N PRO A 439 37.88 13.78 18.80
CA PRO A 439 38.84 13.63 19.90
C PRO A 439 38.43 14.59 21.03
N GLN A 440 37.99 14.05 22.17
CA GLN A 440 37.95 14.79 23.43
C GLN A 440 39.39 14.99 23.91
N ASP A 441 40.07 16.04 23.44
CA ASP A 441 41.21 16.65 24.14
C ASP A 441 41.67 17.91 23.40
N MET A 442 41.19 19.08 23.85
CA MET A 442 41.91 20.37 23.87
C MET A 442 41.08 21.39 24.67
N ASN A 443 40.82 21.09 25.95
CA ASN A 443 40.49 22.12 26.93
C ASN A 443 41.82 22.52 27.62
N SER A 444 42.60 23.37 26.96
CA SER A 444 43.68 24.08 27.64
C SER A 444 43.11 25.40 28.17
N GLU A 445 43.06 25.48 29.50
CA GLU A 445 42.60 26.62 30.27
C GLU A 445 43.40 27.89 29.90
N GLU A 446 42.75 28.86 29.26
CA GLU A 446 43.18 30.25 29.37
C GLU A 446 42.82 30.77 30.77
N LYS A 447 43.82 30.83 31.64
CA LYS A 447 43.75 31.62 32.87
C LYS A 447 43.76 33.12 32.53
N PRO A 448 42.88 33.94 33.13
CA PRO A 448 42.96 35.39 32.96
C PRO A 448 44.15 35.93 33.76
N VAL A 449 44.98 36.74 33.10
CA VAL A 449 46.00 37.58 33.73
C VAL A 449 45.32 38.83 34.29
N GLU A 450 45.78 39.23 35.48
CA GLU A 450 45.33 40.32 36.37
C GLU A 450 44.86 41.63 35.74
#